data_AF-A0A136L8T0-F1
#
_entry.id   AF-A0A136L8T0-F1
#
_cell.length_a   1.000
_cell.length_b   1.000
_cell.length_c   1.000
_cell.angle_alpha   90.00
_cell.angle_beta   90.00
_cell.angle_gamma   90.00
#
_symmetry.space_group_name_H-M   'P 1'
#
loop_
_entity.id
_entity.type
_entity.pdbx_description
1 polymer ?
#
loop_
_entity_poly.entity_id
_entity_poly.type
_entity_poly.pdbx_seq_one_letter_code
_entity_poly.pdbx_strand_id
1 'polypeptide(L)'
;MFSLAYRMMGDTYEASDVAQDAFITAYRKLGTYRGGNFRSWLLRICTNLCYDAMRREKRRPTISMDELAPSPEEDAPLPDPSMTPEQIAERREMERAVQACISALSPDQRVVLVLSDIEGFDYQSIADQLDTALGTVKSRLSRARASIRECLQSVGELLPAQFRL
;
A
#
# COMPACT_ATOMS: atom_id res chain seq x y z
N MET A 1 4.50 9.63 0.18
CA MET A 1 4.65 9.00 1.51
C MET A 1 3.34 8.36 1.95
N PHE A 2 2.30 9.18 2.13
CA PHE A 2 0.95 8.71 2.47
C PHE A 2 0.42 7.64 1.51
N SER A 3 0.51 7.83 0.19
CA SER A 3 0.05 6.82 -0.78
C SER A 3 0.67 5.43 -0.56
N LEU A 4 1.98 5.35 -0.26
CA LEU A 4 2.63 4.08 0.05
C LEU A 4 2.05 3.46 1.32
N ALA A 5 1.93 4.27 2.38
CA ALA A 5 1.37 3.84 3.65
C ALA A 5 -0.08 3.36 3.48
N TYR A 6 -0.90 4.09 2.72
CA TYR A 6 -2.28 3.71 2.41
C TYR A 6 -2.38 2.40 1.64
N ARG A 7 -1.54 2.20 0.61
CA ARG A 7 -1.49 0.91 -0.11
C ARG A 7 -1.09 -0.25 0.81
N MET A 8 -0.29 -0.01 1.84
CA MET A 8 0.13 -1.03 2.80
C MET A 8 -0.89 -1.23 3.92
N MET A 9 -1.45 -0.20 4.51
CA MET A 9 -2.33 -0.29 5.69
C MET A 9 -3.79 -0.54 5.30
N GLY A 10 -4.27 0.10 4.22
CA GLY A 10 -5.65 0.01 3.77
C GLY A 10 -6.63 0.93 4.53
N ASP A 11 -6.14 1.65 5.53
CA ASP A 11 -6.89 2.63 6.32
C ASP A 11 -6.19 4.00 6.24
N THR A 12 -6.97 5.09 6.14
CA THR A 12 -6.44 6.45 5.96
C THR A 12 -5.83 7.01 7.24
N TYR A 13 -6.39 6.70 8.40
CA TYR A 13 -5.87 7.14 9.69
C TYR A 13 -4.55 6.43 10.01
N GLU A 14 -4.52 5.09 9.89
CA GLU A 14 -3.29 4.33 10.09
C GLU A 14 -2.21 4.74 9.10
N ALA A 15 -2.58 5.01 7.84
CA ALA A 15 -1.65 5.50 6.84
C ALA A 15 -1.08 6.89 7.18
N SER A 16 -1.92 7.78 7.71
CA SER A 16 -1.50 9.11 8.17
C SER A 16 -0.53 9.01 9.34
N ASP A 17 -0.87 8.21 10.34
CA ASP A 17 -0.04 7.99 11.53
C ASP A 17 1.32 7.40 11.15
N VAL A 18 1.33 6.34 10.33
CA VAL A 18 2.58 5.73 9.87
C VAL A 18 3.40 6.70 9.02
N ALA A 19 2.77 7.52 8.18
CA ALA A 19 3.48 8.53 7.39
C ALA A 19 4.14 9.59 8.29
N GLN A 20 3.45 10.04 9.34
CA GLN A 20 4.01 10.97 10.32
C GLN A 20 5.19 10.34 11.08
N ASP A 21 5.02 9.12 11.59
CA ASP A 21 6.07 8.37 12.27
C ASP A 21 7.29 8.14 11.36
N ALA A 22 7.06 7.92 10.06
CA ALA A 22 8.12 7.77 9.07
C ALA A 22 8.94 9.06 8.93
N PHE A 23 8.30 10.23 8.86
CA PHE A 23 9.01 11.51 8.80
C PHE A 23 9.77 11.82 10.09
N ILE A 24 9.17 11.58 11.26
CA ILE A 24 9.84 11.75 12.56
C ILE A 24 11.06 10.83 12.65
N THR A 25 10.90 9.57 12.26
CA THR A 25 11.99 8.59 12.24
C THR A 25 13.08 8.98 11.25
N ALA A 26 12.71 9.47 10.07
CA ALA A 26 13.66 9.96 9.08
C ALA A 26 14.44 11.16 9.59
N TYR A 27 13.78 12.14 10.22
CA TYR A 27 14.45 13.29 10.83
C TYR A 27 15.50 12.85 11.87
N ARG A 28 15.12 11.93 12.78
CA ARG A 28 16.03 11.38 13.78
C ARG A 28 17.20 10.60 13.17
N LYS A 29 16.97 9.90 12.05
CA LYS A 29 17.97 9.08 11.35
C LYS A 29 18.72 9.84 10.26
N LEU A 30 18.45 11.13 10.04
CA LEU A 30 19.02 11.87 8.92
C LEU A 30 20.56 11.89 8.93
N GLY A 31 21.19 11.93 10.11
CA GLY A 31 22.65 11.82 10.25
C GLY A 31 23.24 10.46 9.84
N THR A 32 22.40 9.44 9.65
CA THR A 32 22.83 8.11 9.16
C THR A 32 22.73 7.98 7.64
N TYR A 33 22.09 8.93 6.96
CA TYR A 33 21.99 8.92 5.50
C TYR A 33 23.35 9.23 4.88
N ARG A 34 23.86 8.31 4.04
CA ARG A 34 25.20 8.36 3.44
C ARG A 34 25.18 8.73 1.95
N GLY A 35 24.11 9.34 1.46
CA GLY A 35 23.91 9.63 0.04
C GLY A 35 23.13 8.54 -0.70
N GLY A 36 23.06 8.65 -2.03
CA GLY A 36 22.23 7.76 -2.88
C GLY A 36 20.81 8.31 -3.06
N ASN A 37 19.82 7.45 -3.33
CA ASN A 37 18.45 7.89 -3.55
C ASN A 37 17.73 8.18 -2.21
N PHE A 38 17.50 9.45 -1.90
CA PHE A 38 16.81 9.88 -0.67
C PHE A 38 15.37 9.36 -0.60
N ARG A 39 14.64 9.34 -1.73
CA ARG A 39 13.29 8.78 -1.80
C ARG A 39 13.32 7.32 -1.38
N SER A 40 14.20 6.50 -1.95
CA SER A 40 14.32 5.08 -1.60
C SER A 40 14.63 4.87 -0.11
N TRP A 41 15.53 5.67 0.46
CA TRP A 41 15.86 5.63 1.89
C TRP A 41 14.64 5.97 2.78
N LEU A 42 13.89 7.01 2.43
CA LEU A 42 12.68 7.41 3.15
C LEU A 42 11.55 6.36 3.01
N LEU A 43 11.32 5.85 1.80
CA LEU A 43 10.31 4.81 1.56
C LEU A 43 10.66 3.52 2.30
N ARG A 44 11.95 3.20 2.47
CA ARG A 44 12.39 2.08 3.31
C ARG A 44 11.96 2.24 4.76
N ILE A 45 12.12 3.43 5.34
CA ILE A 45 11.68 3.71 6.71
C ILE A 45 10.18 3.48 6.85
N CYS A 46 9.37 4.06 5.97
CA CYS A 46 7.92 3.89 6.02
C CYS A 46 7.49 2.44 5.78
N THR A 47 8.10 1.76 4.80
CA THR A 47 7.76 0.36 4.51
C THR A 47 7.98 -0.53 5.73
N ASN A 48 9.08 -0.31 6.46
CA ASN A 48 9.37 -1.06 7.67
C ASN A 48 8.31 -0.79 8.75
N LEU A 49 7.93 0.48 8.94
CA LEU A 49 6.89 0.85 9.90
C LEU A 49 5.53 0.22 9.54
N CYS A 50 5.12 0.29 8.27
CA CYS A 50 3.90 -0.38 7.79
C CYS A 50 3.95 -1.89 8.00
N TYR A 51 5.09 -2.52 7.64
CA TYR A 51 5.26 -3.96 7.76
C TYR A 51 5.20 -4.44 9.20
N ASP A 52 5.85 -3.72 10.11
CA ASP A 52 5.84 -4.00 11.54
C ASP A 52 4.44 -3.79 12.13
N ALA A 53 3.72 -2.75 11.72
CA ALA A 53 2.33 -2.51 12.12
C ALA A 53 1.40 -3.66 11.68
N MET A 54 1.44 -4.06 10.40
CA MET A 54 0.66 -5.18 9.89
C MET A 54 0.98 -6.51 10.59
N ARG A 55 2.26 -6.77 10.90
CA ARG A 55 2.66 -7.99 11.63
C ARG A 55 2.21 -7.98 13.08
N ARG A 56 2.18 -6.80 13.72
CA ARG A 56 1.66 -6.63 15.08
C ARG A 56 0.15 -6.86 15.11
N GLU A 57 -0.60 -6.28 14.19
CA GLU A 57 -2.06 -6.44 14.10
C GLU A 57 -2.44 -7.90 13.88
N LYS A 58 -1.76 -8.61 12.95
CA LYS A 58 -1.98 -10.06 12.76
C LYS A 58 -1.73 -10.89 14.02
N ARG A 59 -0.83 -10.46 14.91
CA ARG A 59 -0.52 -11.16 16.18
C ARG A 59 -1.46 -10.77 17.31
N ARG A 60 -2.08 -9.59 17.25
CA ARG A 60 -2.94 -9.00 18.28
C ARG A 60 -4.04 -8.22 17.58
N PRO A 61 -5.08 -8.91 17.09
CA PRO A 61 -6.19 -8.23 16.43
C PRO A 61 -6.87 -7.28 17.43
N THR A 62 -6.92 -6.01 17.07
CA THR A 62 -7.60 -4.98 17.86
C THR A 62 -8.99 -4.79 17.26
N ILE A 63 -10.04 -4.86 18.09
CA ILE A 63 -11.38 -4.52 17.63
C ILE A 63 -11.52 -3.01 17.77
N SER A 64 -11.64 -2.30 16.64
CA SER A 64 -11.96 -0.87 16.65
C SER A 64 -13.37 -0.66 17.18
N MET A 65 -13.53 0.29 18.10
CA MET A 65 -14.84 0.67 18.67
C MET A 65 -15.66 1.55 17.70
N ASP A 66 -15.04 2.06 16.63
CA ASP A 66 -15.62 3.01 15.66
C ASP A 66 -16.21 2.31 14.41
N GLU A 67 -16.83 1.15 14.56
CA GLU A 67 -17.53 0.45 13.45
C GLU A 67 -18.83 1.16 12.98
N LEU A 68 -19.11 2.39 13.42
CA LEU A 68 -20.33 3.14 13.07
C LEU A 68 -20.13 4.60 12.63
N ALA A 69 -18.89 5.04 12.38
CA ALA A 69 -18.66 6.36 11.80
C ALA A 69 -18.56 6.26 10.27
N PRO A 70 -19.28 7.09 9.48
CA PRO A 70 -18.99 7.19 8.06
C PRO A 70 -17.51 7.54 7.92
N SER A 71 -16.81 6.76 7.08
CA SER A 71 -15.41 7.00 6.76
C SER A 71 -15.22 8.49 6.46
N PRO A 72 -14.26 9.17 7.12
CA PRO A 72 -14.06 10.60 6.88
C PRO A 72 -13.77 10.78 5.41
N GLU A 73 -14.37 11.83 4.86
CA GLU A 73 -14.25 12.20 3.47
C GLU A 73 -12.85 11.90 2.93
N GLU A 74 -12.82 11.01 1.95
CA GLU A 74 -11.64 10.56 1.25
C GLU A 74 -10.77 11.80 0.91
N ASP A 75 -9.56 11.87 1.46
CA ASP A 75 -8.48 12.70 0.92
C ASP A 75 -8.10 12.11 -0.45
N ALA A 76 -9.00 12.31 -1.40
CA ALA A 76 -8.82 11.98 -2.80
C ALA A 76 -7.73 12.90 -3.38
N PRO A 77 -7.01 12.45 -4.42
CA PRO A 77 -6.16 13.36 -5.19
C PRO A 77 -6.96 14.61 -5.58
N LEU A 78 -6.29 15.77 -5.57
CA LEU A 78 -6.82 17.06 -6.02
C LEU A 78 -7.78 16.84 -7.20
N PRO A 79 -9.05 17.27 -7.11
CA PRO A 79 -10.02 17.03 -8.16
C PRO A 79 -9.45 17.49 -9.49
N ASP A 80 -9.39 16.58 -10.47
CA ASP A 80 -9.11 16.99 -11.84
C ASP A 80 -10.33 17.77 -12.33
N PRO A 81 -10.22 19.08 -12.61
CA PRO A 81 -11.36 19.89 -13.02
C PRO A 81 -11.96 19.45 -14.36
N SER A 82 -11.32 18.51 -15.07
CA SER A 82 -11.83 17.95 -16.33
C SER A 82 -12.81 16.77 -16.16
N MET A 83 -12.98 16.21 -14.96
CA MET A 83 -13.83 15.04 -14.73
C MET A 83 -15.22 15.42 -14.22
N THR A 84 -16.25 14.70 -14.68
CA THR A 84 -17.61 14.85 -14.15
C THR A 84 -17.72 14.21 -12.76
N PRO A 85 -18.69 14.63 -11.92
CA PRO A 85 -18.93 14.01 -10.62
C PRO A 85 -19.15 12.48 -10.70
N GLU A 86 -19.81 12.01 -11.76
CA GLU A 86 -20.03 10.59 -12.04
C GLU A 86 -18.70 9.86 -12.28
N GLN A 87 -17.82 10.40 -13.14
CA GLN A 87 -16.50 9.81 -13.40
C GLN A 87 -15.61 9.78 -12.15
N ILE A 88 -15.75 10.78 -11.27
CA ILE A 88 -15.04 10.79 -9.98
C ILE A 88 -15.56 9.68 -9.07
N ALA A 89 -16.88 9.47 -9.02
CA ALA A 89 -17.51 8.42 -8.22
C ALA A 89 -17.11 7.02 -8.72
N GLU A 90 -17.17 6.76 -10.03
CA GLU A 90 -16.74 5.50 -10.64
C GLU A 90 -15.26 5.21 -10.34
N ARG A 91 -14.39 6.22 -10.50
CA ARG A 91 -12.96 6.08 -10.17
C ARG A 91 -12.75 5.72 -8.71
N ARG A 92 -13.46 6.37 -7.78
CA ARG A 92 -13.37 6.09 -6.35
C ARG A 92 -13.82 4.68 -6.01
N GLU A 93 -14.91 4.22 -6.62
CA GLU A 93 -15.40 2.86 -6.44
C GLU A 93 -14.39 1.82 -6.94
N MET A 94 -13.82 2.04 -8.12
CA MET A 94 -12.73 1.22 -8.65
C MET A 94 -11.51 1.22 -7.72
N GLU A 95 -11.06 2.40 -7.27
CA GLU A 95 -9.91 2.53 -6.37
C GLU A 95 -10.14 1.79 -5.03
N ARG A 96 -11.36 1.87 -4.48
CA ARG A 96 -11.76 1.13 -3.28
C ARG A 96 -11.73 -0.38 -3.51
N ALA A 97 -12.25 -0.86 -4.65
CA ALA A 97 -12.22 -2.28 -4.99
C ALA A 97 -10.78 -2.81 -5.14
N VAL A 98 -9.92 -2.06 -5.84
CA VAL A 98 -8.49 -2.39 -5.98
C VAL A 98 -7.80 -2.40 -4.61
N GLN A 99 -8.08 -1.40 -3.77
CA GLN A 99 -7.50 -1.33 -2.43
C GLN A 99 -7.96 -2.50 -1.56
N ALA A 100 -9.23 -2.89 -1.62
CA ALA A 100 -9.75 -4.07 -0.90
C ALA A 100 -9.00 -5.35 -1.30
N CYS A 101 -8.74 -5.55 -2.60
CA CYS A 101 -7.95 -6.68 -3.08
C CYS A 101 -6.50 -6.66 -2.54
N ILE A 102 -5.85 -5.50 -2.49
CA ILE A 102 -4.51 -5.35 -1.91
C ILE A 102 -4.53 -5.62 -0.39
N SER A 103 -5.54 -5.12 0.30
CA SER A 103 -5.75 -5.33 1.74
C SER A 103 -6.11 -6.77 2.10
N ALA A 104 -6.58 -7.59 1.17
CA ALA A 104 -6.82 -9.02 1.40
C ALA A 104 -5.52 -9.86 1.42
N LEU A 105 -4.41 -9.34 0.88
CA LEU A 105 -3.14 -10.03 0.85
C LEU A 105 -2.53 -10.18 2.24
N SER A 106 -1.77 -11.26 2.44
CA SER A 106 -0.91 -11.38 3.62
C SER A 106 0.14 -10.25 3.66
N PRO A 107 0.61 -9.82 4.85
CA PRO A 107 1.57 -8.71 4.96
C PRO A 107 2.81 -8.87 4.08
N ASP A 108 3.34 -10.10 4.01
CA ASP A 108 4.50 -10.45 3.20
C ASP A 108 4.27 -10.31 1.68
N GLN A 109 3.07 -10.70 1.22
CA GLN A 109 2.68 -10.56 -0.18
C GLN A 109 2.41 -9.09 -0.52
N ARG A 110 1.68 -8.39 0.35
CA ARG A 110 1.31 -6.99 0.18
C ARG A 110 2.53 -6.10 0.03
N VAL A 111 3.50 -6.21 0.95
CA VAL A 111 4.70 -5.38 0.90
C VAL A 111 5.50 -5.60 -0.38
N VAL A 112 5.69 -6.86 -0.79
CA VAL A 112 6.44 -7.17 -2.02
C VAL A 112 5.70 -6.66 -3.26
N LEU A 113 4.37 -6.82 -3.32
CA LEU A 113 3.55 -6.31 -4.43
C LEU A 113 3.64 -4.78 -4.52
N VAL A 114 3.45 -4.08 -3.40
CA VAL A 114 3.45 -2.61 -3.37
C VAL A 114 4.83 -2.05 -3.76
N LEU A 115 5.91 -2.62 -3.22
CA LEU A 115 7.26 -2.17 -3.58
C LEU A 115 7.59 -2.42 -5.07
N SER A 116 7.20 -3.58 -5.61
CA SER A 116 7.48 -3.95 -7.00
C SER A 116 6.56 -3.22 -7.99
N ASP A 117 5.25 -3.41 -7.87
CA ASP A 117 4.30 -3.10 -8.93
C ASP A 117 3.75 -1.68 -8.81
N ILE A 118 3.86 -1.04 -7.64
CA ILE A 118 3.39 0.34 -7.41
C ILE A 118 4.57 1.32 -7.31
N GLU A 119 5.56 1.02 -6.48
CA GLU A 119 6.73 1.90 -6.31
C GLU A 119 7.86 1.66 -7.32
N GLY A 120 7.87 0.51 -8.01
CA GLY A 120 8.82 0.23 -9.09
C GLY A 120 10.23 -0.20 -8.63
N PHE A 121 10.38 -0.72 -7.40
CA PHE A 121 11.66 -1.25 -6.94
C PHE A 121 12.02 -2.55 -7.66
N ASP A 122 13.30 -2.74 -7.97
CA ASP A 122 13.80 -4.01 -8.47
C ASP A 122 13.79 -5.09 -7.37
N TYR A 123 13.75 -6.35 -7.79
CA TYR A 123 13.60 -7.47 -6.85
C TYR A 123 14.78 -7.63 -5.90
N GLN A 124 15.99 -7.22 -6.29
CA GLN A 124 17.16 -7.29 -5.43
C GLN A 124 17.09 -6.22 -4.34
N SER A 125 16.72 -4.99 -4.69
CA SER A 125 16.47 -3.91 -3.74
C SER A 125 15.39 -4.29 -2.73
N ILE A 126 14.32 -4.97 -3.16
CA ILE A 126 13.27 -5.47 -2.25
C ILE A 126 13.83 -6.56 -1.31
N ALA A 127 14.63 -7.48 -1.83
CA ALA A 127 15.25 -8.55 -1.04
C ALA A 127 16.15 -7.97 0.06
N ASP A 128 17.02 -7.02 -0.28
CA ASP A 128 17.92 -6.31 0.63
C ASP A 128 17.16 -5.40 1.62
N GLN A 129 16.00 -4.89 1.20
CA GLN A 129 15.13 -4.08 2.05
C GLN A 129 14.47 -4.90 3.15
N LEU A 130 13.92 -6.05 2.77
CA LEU A 130 13.15 -6.92 3.66
C LEU A 130 14.01 -7.95 4.40
N ASP A 131 15.32 -7.97 4.15
CA ASP A 131 16.27 -8.97 4.67
C ASP A 131 15.80 -10.41 4.36
N THR A 132 15.50 -10.66 3.09
CA THR A 132 15.05 -11.98 2.61
C THR A 132 15.73 -12.38 1.31
N ALA A 133 15.73 -13.67 0.98
CA ALA A 133 16.30 -14.15 -0.26
C ALA A 133 15.51 -13.65 -1.49
N LEU A 134 16.21 -13.37 -2.60
CA LEU A 134 15.60 -12.98 -3.88
C LEU A 134 14.53 -13.97 -4.37
N GLY A 135 14.75 -15.28 -4.15
CA GLY A 135 13.75 -16.32 -4.46
C GLY A 135 12.46 -16.19 -3.65
N THR A 136 12.57 -15.74 -2.39
CA THR A 136 11.41 -15.45 -1.52
C THR A 136 10.61 -14.26 -2.04
N VAL A 137 11.27 -13.20 -2.49
CA VAL A 137 10.61 -12.05 -3.14
C VAL A 137 9.84 -12.51 -4.37
N LYS A 138 10.49 -13.22 -5.29
CA LYS A 138 9.86 -13.73 -6.52
C LYS A 138 8.63 -14.61 -6.24
N SER A 139 8.76 -15.54 -5.29
CA SER A 139 7.66 -16.45 -4.94
C SER A 139 6.50 -15.77 -4.20
N ARG A 140 6.77 -14.75 -3.38
CA ARG A 140 5.74 -13.92 -2.75
C ARG A 140 5.01 -13.06 -3.78
N LEU A 141 5.76 -12.42 -4.69
CA LEU A 141 5.19 -11.58 -5.75
C LEU A 141 4.31 -12.38 -6.71
N SER A 142 4.76 -13.56 -7.13
CA SER A 142 3.96 -14.46 -7.99
C SER A 142 2.62 -14.80 -7.35
N ARG A 143 2.64 -15.21 -6.07
CA ARG A 143 1.41 -15.50 -5.31
C ARG A 143 0.54 -14.27 -5.10
N ALA A 144 1.15 -13.12 -4.81
CA ALA A 144 0.43 -11.85 -4.65
C ALA A 144 -0.33 -11.48 -5.93
N ARG A 145 0.34 -11.54 -7.09
CA ARG A 145 -0.28 -11.26 -8.40
C ARG A 145 -1.38 -12.25 -8.76
N ALA A 146 -1.23 -13.52 -8.38
CA ALA A 146 -2.29 -14.52 -8.57
C ALA A 146 -3.54 -14.19 -7.73
N SER A 147 -3.36 -13.89 -6.44
CA SER A 147 -4.47 -13.49 -5.55
C SER A 147 -5.14 -12.18 -5.98
N ILE A 148 -4.36 -11.19 -6.42
CA ILE A 148 -4.90 -9.95 -6.97
C ILE A 148 -5.72 -10.23 -8.23
N ARG A 149 -5.21 -11.06 -9.15
CA ARG A 149 -5.95 -11.42 -10.37
C ARG A 149 -7.30 -12.06 -10.04
N GLU A 150 -7.30 -13.04 -9.15
CA GLU A 150 -8.52 -13.73 -8.71
C GLU A 150 -9.52 -12.76 -8.05
N CYS A 151 -9.04 -11.87 -7.18
CA CYS A 151 -9.87 -10.83 -6.56
C CYS A 151 -10.41 -9.84 -7.59
N LEU A 152 -9.60 -9.37 -8.54
CA LEU A 152 -10.03 -8.42 -9.55
C LEU A 152 -11.06 -9.02 -10.52
N GLN A 153 -11.02 -10.34 -10.77
CA GLN A 153 -12.03 -11.03 -11.55
C GLN A 153 -13.41 -11.03 -10.88
N SER A 154 -13.48 -11.06 -9.55
CA SER A 154 -14.77 -10.99 -8.84
C SER A 154 -15.39 -9.59 -8.82
N VAL A 155 -14.59 -8.55 -9.07
CA VAL A 155 -15.02 -7.15 -9.16
C VAL A 155 -14.89 -6.57 -10.58
N GLY A 156 -14.84 -7.42 -11.59
CA GLY A 156 -14.51 -7.04 -12.96
C GLY A 156 -15.43 -5.97 -13.58
N GLU A 157 -16.69 -5.87 -13.14
CA GLU A 157 -17.63 -4.86 -13.64
C GLU A 157 -17.18 -3.42 -13.33
N LEU A 158 -16.48 -3.23 -12.21
CA LEU A 158 -15.91 -1.95 -11.77
C LEU A 158 -14.64 -1.57 -12.52
N LEU A 159 -14.04 -2.50 -13.27
CA LEU A 159 -12.85 -2.23 -14.06
C LEU A 159 -13.22 -1.61 -15.42
N PRO A 160 -12.39 -0.68 -15.94
CA PRO A 160 -12.52 -0.17 -17.29
C PRO A 160 -12.55 -1.32 -18.28
N ALA A 161 -13.35 -1.20 -19.35
CA ALA A 161 -13.59 -2.29 -20.30
C ALA A 161 -12.31 -2.96 -20.83
N GLN A 162 -11.24 -2.19 -21.02
CA GLN A 162 -9.93 -2.68 -21.46
C GLN A 162 -9.17 -3.57 -20.46
N PHE A 163 -9.61 -3.61 -19.19
CA PHE A 163 -9.00 -4.38 -18.10
C PHE A 163 -9.92 -5.47 -17.54
N ARG A 164 -11.13 -5.64 -18.11
CA ARG A 164 -11.99 -6.78 -17.77
C ARG A 164 -11.35 -8.04 -18.35
N LEU A 165 -10.92 -8.95 -17.47
CA LEU A 165 -10.23 -10.21 -17.82
C LEU A 165 -11.20 -11.29 -18.29
#